data_AF-A0A3D3TGS5-F1
#
_entry.id   AF-A0A3D3TGS5-F1
#
_cell.length_a   1.000
_cell.length_b   1.000
_cell.length_c   1.000
_cell.angle_alpha   90.00
_cell.angle_beta   90.00
_cell.angle_gamma   90.00
#
_symmetry.space_group_name_H-M   'P 1'
#
loop_
_entity.id
_entity.type
_entity.pdbx_description
1 polymer ?
#
loop_
_entity_poly.entity_id
_entity_poly.type
_entity_poly.pdbx_seq_one_letter_code
_entity_poly.pdbx_strand_id
1 'polypeptide(L)'
;QEKSHSVSASVDSYHRFGSTEMNFMVEGFYTKLINPFTPVSEEQEDGTIIKTIVNASGAKVYGVNMEIRGAYASLIELQLGATFQKSLYDEARKWSGGDEDDEVKPEKRMMRTPDIYGYFVATLTPFKRFSTNLNATYTGNMLVPHEAGVIEKNRTEKTPSFFDLSWKTAYEIPFFKGMSLEINAGIQNIFNSYQKDFDKGPDRASSYIYGPALPRSYYAGVKLSF
;
A
#
# COMPACT_ATOMS: atom_id res chain seq x y z
N GLN A 1 -10.64 23.44 13.95
CA GLN A 1 -11.59 22.54 13.24
C GLN A 1 -10.98 22.18 11.90
N GLU A 2 -10.82 20.88 11.62
CA GLU A 2 -10.36 20.37 10.32
C GLU A 2 -11.56 20.20 9.37
N LYS A 3 -11.38 20.52 8.09
CA LYS A 3 -12.39 20.34 7.03
C LYS A 3 -11.74 19.81 5.76
N SER A 4 -12.52 19.11 4.94
CA SER A 4 -12.10 18.65 3.62
C SER A 4 -13.13 18.99 2.55
N HIS A 5 -12.65 19.27 1.33
CA HIS A 5 -13.47 19.41 0.14
C HIS A 5 -12.92 18.49 -0.94
N SER A 6 -13.76 17.60 -1.45
CA SER A 6 -13.38 16.59 -2.43
C SER A 6 -14.29 16.64 -3.65
N VAL A 7 -13.70 16.48 -4.83
CA VAL A 7 -14.40 16.32 -6.10
C VAL A 7 -13.77 15.12 -6.81
N SER A 8 -14.60 14.21 -7.30
CA SER A 8 -14.17 13.14 -8.18
C SER A 8 -15.10 13.01 -9.38
N ALA A 9 -14.57 12.48 -10.47
CA ALA A 9 -15.29 12.16 -11.69
C ALA A 9 -14.76 10.84 -12.24
N SER A 10 -15.67 9.93 -12.57
CA SER A 10 -15.32 8.62 -13.09
C SER A 10 -16.06 8.30 -14.39
N VAL A 11 -15.42 7.48 -15.20
CA VAL A 11 -15.99 6.83 -16.36
C VAL A 11 -15.83 5.34 -16.16
N ASP A 12 -16.94 4.62 -16.25
CA ASP A 12 -16.99 3.17 -16.09
C ASP A 12 -17.64 2.56 -17.33
N SER A 13 -16.95 1.63 -17.98
CA SER A 13 -17.32 1.08 -19.28
C SER A 13 -17.27 -0.44 -19.27
N TYR A 14 -18.38 -1.06 -19.67
CA TYR A 14 -18.54 -2.51 -19.73
C TYR A 14 -18.70 -2.96 -21.17
N HIS A 15 -17.94 -3.98 -21.54
CA HIS A 15 -17.98 -4.59 -22.87
C HIS A 15 -18.07 -6.10 -22.76
N ARG A 16 -18.93 -6.71 -23.57
CA ARG A 16 -19.04 -8.17 -23.67
C ARG A 16 -18.82 -8.62 -25.10
N PHE A 17 -17.86 -9.51 -25.29
CA PHE A 17 -17.54 -10.13 -26.58
C PHE A 17 -17.64 -11.65 -26.44
N GLY A 18 -18.81 -12.21 -26.80
CA GLY A 18 -19.09 -13.64 -26.64
C GLY A 18 -18.98 -14.07 -25.18
N SER A 19 -18.02 -14.94 -24.88
CA SER A 19 -17.72 -15.44 -23.53
C SER A 19 -16.71 -14.57 -22.76
N THR A 20 -16.31 -13.43 -23.31
CA THR A 20 -15.40 -12.49 -22.66
C THR A 20 -16.19 -11.31 -22.11
N GLU A 21 -16.02 -11.02 -20.84
CA GLU A 21 -16.54 -9.83 -20.17
C GLU A 21 -15.36 -8.95 -19.78
N MET A 22 -15.43 -7.68 -20.12
CA MET A 22 -14.40 -6.69 -19.79
C MET A 22 -15.04 -5.47 -19.18
N ASN A 23 -14.37 -4.93 -18.18
CA ASN A 23 -14.70 -3.67 -17.54
C ASN A 23 -13.46 -2.79 -17.50
N PHE A 24 -13.64 -1.51 -17.80
CA PHE A 24 -12.62 -0.49 -17.69
C PHE A 24 -13.18 0.71 -16.95
N MET A 25 -12.52 1.10 -15.87
CA MET A 25 -12.86 2.24 -15.05
C MET A 25 -11.68 3.20 -14.98
N VAL A 26 -11.96 4.50 -15.11
CA VAL A 26 -11.01 5.57 -14.80
C VAL A 26 -11.71 6.57 -13.89
N GLU A 27 -11.05 6.95 -12.80
CA GLU A 27 -11.53 7.96 -11.86
C GLU A 27 -10.45 9.02 -11.64
N GLY A 28 -10.78 10.28 -11.88
CA GLY A 28 -9.99 11.42 -11.43
C GLY A 28 -10.52 11.93 -10.09
N PHE A 29 -9.63 12.25 -9.15
CA PHE A 29 -10.01 12.78 -7.85
C PHE A 29 -9.13 13.96 -7.45
N TYR A 30 -9.72 14.88 -6.68
CA TYR A 30 -9.05 16.01 -6.06
C TYR A 30 -9.66 16.28 -4.69
N THR A 31 -8.82 16.30 -3.66
CA THR A 31 -9.19 16.59 -2.28
C THR A 31 -8.32 17.72 -1.75
N LYS A 32 -8.94 18.76 -1.18
CA LYS A 32 -8.29 19.82 -0.42
C LYS A 32 -8.60 19.65 1.06
N LEU A 33 -7.56 19.54 1.87
CA LEU A 33 -7.59 19.53 3.32
C LEU A 33 -7.36 20.95 3.85
N ILE A 34 -8.23 21.39 4.75
CA ILE A 34 -8.20 22.71 5.39
C ILE A 34 -7.97 22.49 6.88
N ASN A 35 -6.92 23.13 7.40
CA ASN A 35 -6.56 23.06 8.81
C ASN A 35 -6.35 21.63 9.33
N PRO A 36 -5.59 20.75 8.64
CA PRO A 36 -5.35 19.40 9.12
C PRO A 36 -4.67 19.41 10.49
N PHE A 37 -5.09 18.52 11.38
CA PHE A 37 -4.46 18.36 12.68
C PHE A 37 -3.05 17.80 12.49
N THR A 38 -2.06 18.46 13.08
CA THR A 38 -0.67 18.01 13.07
C THR A 38 -0.08 18.15 14.47
N PRO A 39 0.63 17.12 14.97
CA PRO A 39 1.37 17.25 16.21
C PRO A 39 2.58 18.16 15.99
N VAL A 40 2.76 19.12 16.88
CA VAL A 40 3.98 19.91 17.04
C VAL A 40 4.58 19.51 18.38
N SER A 41 5.85 19.13 18.37
CA SER A 41 6.61 18.85 19.58
C SER A 41 7.28 20.14 20.06
N GLU A 42 7.09 20.48 21.33
CA GLU A 42 7.79 21.56 22.02
C GLU A 42 8.50 20.96 23.23
N GLU A 43 9.80 21.21 23.35
CA GLU A 43 10.58 20.83 24.52
C GLU A 43 10.47 21.94 25.58
N GLN A 44 10.12 21.56 26.80
CA GLN A 44 10.10 22.48 27.94
C GLN A 44 11.47 22.61 28.58
N GLU A 45 11.67 23.65 29.39
CA GLU A 45 12.92 23.89 30.13
C GLU A 45 13.34 22.72 31.05
N ASP A 46 12.41 21.84 31.44
CA ASP A 46 12.66 20.65 32.27
C ASP A 46 13.02 19.38 31.47
N GLY A 47 13.15 19.50 30.14
CA GLY A 47 13.43 18.39 29.22
C GLY A 47 12.20 17.55 28.86
N THR A 48 11.00 17.93 29.30
CA THR A 48 9.74 17.26 28.92
C THR A 48 9.31 17.69 27.52
N ILE A 49 9.01 16.72 26.64
CA ILE A 49 8.45 16.99 25.32
C ILE A 49 6.92 17.02 25.39
N ILE A 50 6.32 18.20 25.19
CA ILE A 50 4.87 18.35 24.99
C ILE A 50 4.55 18.20 23.51
N LYS A 51 3.62 17.30 23.18
CA LYS A 51 3.06 17.19 21.83
C LYS A 51 1.70 17.87 21.77
N THR A 52 1.67 19.05 21.17
CA THR A 52 0.44 19.83 20.97
C THR A 52 -0.14 19.56 19.59
N ILE A 53 -1.43 19.24 19.52
CA ILE A 53 -2.13 19.08 18.24
C ILE A 53 -2.60 20.46 17.78
N VAL A 54 -2.01 20.98 16.70
CA VAL A 54 -2.38 22.26 16.11
C VAL A 54 -3.09 22.08 14.78
N ASN A 55 -3.85 23.09 14.37
CA ASN A 55 -4.35 23.18 13.01
C ASN A 55 -3.22 23.71 12.11
N ALA A 56 -2.67 22.83 11.27
CA ALA A 56 -1.55 23.16 10.38
C ALA A 56 -2.02 23.78 9.05
N SER A 57 -1.05 24.18 8.22
CA SER A 57 -1.30 24.59 6.83
C SER A 57 -2.02 23.48 6.05
N GLY A 58 -2.82 23.89 5.05
CA GLY A 58 -3.64 22.98 4.26
C GLY A 58 -2.82 21.94 3.49
N ALA A 59 -3.52 21.00 2.86
CA ALA A 59 -2.91 20.01 1.99
C ALA A 59 -3.83 19.65 0.83
N LYS A 60 -3.26 19.06 -0.22
CA LYS A 60 -3.97 18.64 -1.42
C LYS A 60 -3.54 17.23 -1.79
N VAL A 61 -4.52 16.40 -2.10
CA VAL A 61 -4.33 15.04 -2.59
C VAL A 61 -5.13 14.91 -3.88
N TYR A 62 -4.46 14.59 -4.97
CA TYR A 62 -5.12 14.47 -6.27
C TYR A 62 -4.44 13.42 -7.13
N GLY A 63 -5.20 12.86 -8.07
CA GLY A 63 -4.70 11.77 -8.87
C GLY A 63 -5.72 11.16 -9.79
N VAL A 64 -5.32 10.05 -10.39
CA VAL A 64 -6.12 9.22 -11.26
C VAL A 64 -5.99 7.77 -10.81
N ASN A 65 -7.12 7.09 -10.68
CA ASN A 65 -7.22 5.65 -10.51
C ASN A 65 -7.69 5.04 -11.84
N MET A 66 -7.07 3.95 -12.27
CA MET A 66 -7.45 3.18 -13.45
C MET A 66 -7.59 1.73 -13.06
N GLU A 67 -8.64 1.08 -13.55
CA GLU A 67 -8.91 -0.32 -13.27
C GLU A 67 -9.40 -1.03 -14.53
N ILE A 68 -8.88 -2.22 -14.77
CA ILE A 68 -9.28 -3.12 -15.84
C ILE A 68 -9.66 -4.44 -15.18
N ARG A 69 -10.86 -4.93 -15.48
CA ARG A 69 -11.28 -6.30 -15.14
C ARG A 69 -11.62 -7.04 -16.42
N GLY A 70 -11.24 -8.31 -16.48
CA GLY A 70 -11.51 -9.17 -17.62
C GLY A 70 -11.78 -10.60 -17.15
N ALA A 71 -12.85 -11.20 -17.62
CA ALA A 71 -13.15 -12.60 -17.42
C ALA A 71 -13.38 -13.28 -18.76
N TYR A 72 -12.81 -14.47 -18.94
CA TYR A 72 -13.04 -15.31 -20.11
C TYR A 72 -13.57 -16.67 -19.68
N ALA A 73 -14.87 -16.89 -19.92
CA ALA A 73 -15.61 -18.06 -19.48
C ALA A 73 -15.31 -18.37 -17.99
N SER A 74 -15.13 -19.64 -17.65
CA SER A 74 -14.64 -20.07 -16.34
C SER A 74 -13.12 -20.22 -16.28
N LEU A 75 -12.39 -19.82 -17.32
CA LEU A 75 -10.96 -20.16 -17.50
C LEU A 75 -10.04 -19.11 -16.87
N ILE A 76 -10.31 -17.83 -17.10
CA ILE A 76 -9.45 -16.71 -16.70
C ILE A 76 -10.29 -15.63 -16.07
N GLU A 77 -9.83 -15.12 -14.94
CA GLU A 77 -10.28 -13.86 -14.35
C GLU A 77 -9.04 -13.00 -14.09
N LEU A 78 -9.07 -11.75 -14.53
CA LEU A 78 -7.98 -10.79 -14.44
C LEU A 78 -8.52 -9.48 -13.88
N GLN A 79 -7.78 -8.90 -12.95
CA GLN A 79 -8.02 -7.56 -12.43
C GLN A 79 -6.67 -6.85 -12.33
N LEU A 80 -6.60 -5.64 -12.89
CA LEU A 80 -5.41 -4.80 -12.88
C LEU A 80 -5.86 -3.40 -12.47
N GLY A 81 -5.24 -2.85 -11.43
CA GLY A 81 -5.50 -1.48 -11.00
C GLY A 81 -4.20 -0.69 -10.83
N ALA A 82 -4.25 0.60 -11.12
CA ALA A 82 -3.13 1.52 -10.94
C ALA A 82 -3.62 2.90 -10.52
N THR A 83 -2.99 3.44 -9.48
CA THR A 83 -3.24 4.78 -8.95
C THR A 83 -2.00 5.64 -9.11
N PHE A 84 -2.17 6.79 -9.78
CA PHE A 84 -1.17 7.83 -9.88
C PHE A 84 -1.67 9.02 -9.08
N GLN A 85 -1.00 9.36 -7.97
CA GLN A 85 -1.42 10.41 -7.07
C GLN A 85 -0.28 11.33 -6.67
N LYS A 86 -0.63 12.53 -6.20
CA LYS A 86 0.27 13.42 -5.49
C LYS A 86 -0.40 13.90 -4.22
N SER A 87 0.35 13.83 -3.13
CA SER A 87 -0.08 14.23 -1.79
C SER A 87 0.89 15.28 -1.26
N LEU A 88 0.44 16.53 -1.22
CA LEU A 88 1.28 17.70 -0.97
C LEU A 88 0.66 18.59 0.12
N TYR A 89 1.47 18.99 1.10
CA TYR A 89 1.18 20.13 1.96
C TYR A 89 1.23 21.43 1.14
N ASP A 90 0.41 22.41 1.52
CA ASP A 90 0.41 23.73 0.89
C ASP A 90 1.76 24.45 1.13
N GLU A 91 2.35 24.26 2.32
CA GLU A 91 3.65 24.79 2.72
C GLU A 91 4.62 23.65 3.06
N ALA A 92 5.92 23.89 2.81
CA ALA A 92 6.95 22.91 3.14
C ALA A 92 7.11 22.85 4.67
N ARG A 93 7.21 21.64 5.22
CA ARG A 93 7.33 21.44 6.66
C ARG A 93 8.30 20.31 6.98
N LYS A 94 8.92 20.39 8.16
CA LYS A 94 9.67 19.27 8.73
C LYS A 94 8.70 18.36 9.50
N TRP A 95 8.96 17.06 9.46
CA TRP A 95 8.18 16.08 10.25
C TRP A 95 8.77 15.90 11.65
N SER A 96 10.08 16.13 11.82
CA SER A 96 10.73 16.33 13.10
C SER A 96 10.43 17.76 13.58
N GLY A 97 10.02 17.89 14.84
CA GLY A 97 9.82 19.20 15.46
C GLY A 97 11.09 19.63 16.20
N GLY A 98 11.40 20.93 16.18
CA GLY A 98 12.24 21.58 17.20
C GLY A 98 13.76 21.33 17.16
N ASP A 99 14.26 20.22 16.60
CA ASP A 99 15.70 19.95 16.58
C ASP A 99 16.40 20.76 15.48
N GLU A 100 17.09 21.85 15.85
CA GLU A 100 17.92 22.63 14.93
C GLU A 100 19.07 21.80 14.33
N ASP A 101 19.40 20.69 14.98
CA ASP A 101 20.55 19.82 14.68
C ASP A 101 20.19 18.53 13.91
N ASP A 102 19.02 18.46 13.26
CA ASP A 102 18.63 17.31 12.43
C ASP A 102 19.01 17.40 10.93
N GLU A 103 18.96 16.27 10.22
CA GLU A 103 19.15 16.20 8.76
C GLU A 103 17.83 16.29 7.98
N VAL A 104 16.73 16.65 8.64
CA VAL A 104 15.40 16.67 8.02
C VAL A 104 15.20 17.97 7.26
N LYS A 105 15.09 17.87 5.93
CA LYS A 105 14.79 19.01 5.07
C LYS A 105 13.27 19.27 5.05
N PRO A 106 12.81 20.54 5.06
CA PRO A 106 11.41 20.85 4.85
C PRO A 106 10.91 20.31 3.51
N GLU A 107 9.77 19.63 3.53
CA GLU A 107 9.21 18.94 2.36
C GLU A 107 7.70 19.21 2.26
N LYS A 108 7.21 19.32 1.02
CA LYS A 108 5.76 19.41 0.75
C LYS A 108 5.16 18.03 0.59
N ARG A 109 5.90 17.05 0.09
CA ARG A 109 5.41 15.67 -0.04
C ARG A 109 5.05 15.09 1.33
N MET A 110 3.91 14.43 1.38
CA MET A 110 3.50 13.65 2.54
C MET A 110 4.40 12.43 2.72
N MET A 111 4.80 12.17 3.95
CA MET A 111 5.56 10.98 4.32
C MET A 111 4.71 9.72 4.08
N ARG A 112 5.36 8.59 3.81
CA ARG A 112 4.76 7.26 3.59
C ARG A 112 3.66 7.24 2.53
N THR A 113 3.72 8.17 1.58
CA THR A 113 2.70 8.32 0.53
C THR A 113 3.37 8.20 -0.83
N PRO A 114 3.36 7.00 -1.45
CA PRO A 114 3.92 6.81 -2.78
C PRO A 114 3.04 7.50 -3.83
N ASP A 115 3.69 8.06 -4.86
CA ASP A 115 3.01 8.73 -5.96
C ASP A 115 2.37 7.73 -6.94
N ILE A 116 2.82 6.47 -6.92
CA ILE A 116 2.34 5.39 -7.80
C ILE A 116 2.10 4.14 -6.96
N TYR A 117 0.92 3.56 -7.12
CA TYR A 117 0.54 2.27 -6.55
C TYR A 117 -0.17 1.45 -7.61
N GLY A 118 0.00 0.14 -7.61
CA GLY A 118 -0.72 -0.74 -8.52
C GLY A 118 -0.88 -2.14 -7.97
N TYR A 119 -1.88 -2.85 -8.47
CA TYR A 119 -2.12 -4.24 -8.10
C TYR A 119 -2.58 -5.03 -9.32
N PHE A 120 -2.27 -6.32 -9.32
CA PHE A 120 -2.64 -7.26 -10.35
C PHE A 120 -3.12 -8.55 -9.69
N VAL A 121 -4.27 -9.05 -10.10
CA VAL A 121 -4.83 -10.32 -9.67
C VAL A 121 -5.17 -11.11 -10.92
N ALA A 122 -4.73 -12.35 -11.00
CA ALA A 122 -5.16 -13.27 -12.04
C ALA A 122 -5.49 -14.63 -11.45
N THR A 123 -6.67 -15.15 -11.79
CA THR A 123 -7.11 -16.49 -11.46
C THR A 123 -7.23 -17.29 -12.75
N LEU A 124 -6.57 -18.45 -12.81
CA LEU A 124 -6.68 -19.38 -13.92
C LEU A 124 -7.24 -20.72 -13.43
N THR A 125 -8.23 -21.24 -14.16
CA THR A 125 -8.91 -22.52 -13.89
C THR A 125 -8.84 -23.38 -15.15
N PRO A 126 -7.64 -23.84 -15.56
CA PRO A 126 -7.39 -24.55 -16.83
C PRO A 126 -8.18 -25.85 -16.98
N PHE A 127 -8.52 -26.51 -15.88
CA PHE A 127 -9.33 -27.72 -15.86
C PHE A 127 -10.16 -27.79 -14.58
N LYS A 128 -11.19 -28.64 -14.59
CA LYS A 128 -12.09 -28.79 -13.45
C LYS A 128 -11.32 -29.07 -12.16
N ARG A 129 -11.74 -28.40 -11.08
CA ARG A 129 -11.22 -28.57 -9.70
C ARG A 129 -9.81 -28.07 -9.46
N PHE A 130 -9.14 -27.50 -10.46
CA PHE A 130 -7.84 -26.88 -10.28
C PHE A 130 -7.95 -25.37 -10.47
N SER A 131 -7.42 -24.61 -9.52
CA SER A 131 -7.35 -23.16 -9.63
C SER A 131 -5.96 -22.70 -9.23
N THR A 132 -5.41 -21.76 -10.00
CA THR A 132 -4.19 -21.06 -9.63
C THR A 132 -4.43 -19.56 -9.63
N ASN A 133 -3.86 -18.87 -8.67
CA ASN A 133 -4.05 -17.45 -8.47
C ASN A 133 -2.69 -16.76 -8.30
N LEU A 134 -2.54 -15.62 -8.99
CA LEU A 134 -1.39 -14.73 -8.91
C LEU A 134 -1.89 -13.40 -8.35
N ASN A 135 -1.25 -12.90 -7.31
CA ASN A 135 -1.47 -11.55 -6.79
C ASN A 135 -0.16 -10.80 -6.81
N ALA A 136 -0.13 -9.64 -7.45
CA ALA A 136 1.00 -8.74 -7.40
C ALA A 136 0.58 -7.38 -6.87
N THR A 137 1.48 -6.73 -6.13
CA THR A 137 1.36 -5.33 -5.75
C THR A 137 2.65 -4.60 -6.08
N TYR A 138 2.51 -3.39 -6.60
CA TYR A 138 3.60 -2.48 -6.87
C TYR A 138 3.40 -1.21 -6.04
N THR A 139 4.43 -0.86 -5.28
CA THR A 139 4.45 0.36 -4.48
C THR A 139 5.65 1.19 -4.90
N GLY A 140 5.41 2.40 -5.41
CA GLY A 140 6.46 3.33 -5.79
C GLY A 140 7.33 3.76 -4.60
N ASN A 141 8.43 4.45 -4.89
CA ASN A 141 9.25 5.05 -3.84
C ASN A 141 8.46 6.12 -3.07
N MET A 142 8.75 6.24 -1.78
CA MET A 142 8.16 7.24 -0.90
C MET A 142 9.22 7.76 0.08
N LEU A 143 8.90 8.87 0.75
CA LEU A 143 9.73 9.41 1.82
C LEU A 143 9.27 8.83 3.15
N VAL A 144 10.20 8.35 3.97
CA VAL A 144 9.89 7.78 5.28
C VAL A 144 10.72 8.48 6.36
N PRO A 145 10.12 8.78 7.52
CA PRO A 145 10.85 9.24 8.70
C PRO A 145 11.78 8.14 9.23
N HIS A 146 13.04 8.46 9.46
CA HIS A 146 13.99 7.68 10.25
C HIS A 146 14.38 8.50 11.47
N GLU A 147 13.84 8.11 12.62
CA GLU A 147 14.09 8.79 13.91
C GLU A 147 15.48 8.44 14.45
N ALA A 148 16.09 9.39 15.16
CA ALA A 148 17.34 9.19 15.87
C ALA A 148 17.22 8.10 16.94
N GLY A 149 18.33 7.41 17.20
CA GLY A 149 18.41 6.25 18.09
C GLY A 149 19.59 5.39 17.68
N VAL A 150 19.37 4.47 16.73
CA VAL A 150 20.45 3.75 16.05
C VAL A 150 21.24 4.68 15.12
N ILE A 151 20.57 5.64 14.50
CA ILE A 151 21.21 6.72 13.73
C ILE A 151 21.39 7.95 14.62
N GLU A 152 22.44 8.74 14.37
CA GLU A 152 22.81 9.89 15.21
C GLU A 152 21.76 11.02 15.17
N LYS A 153 21.13 11.26 14.02
CA LYS A 153 20.25 12.40 13.77
C LYS A 153 19.00 11.98 13.00
N ASN A 154 17.87 12.64 13.23
CA ASN A 154 16.65 12.41 12.46
C ASN A 154 16.93 12.66 10.97
N ARG A 155 16.50 11.75 10.10
CA ARG A 155 16.69 11.86 8.65
C ARG A 155 15.46 11.41 7.89
N THR A 156 15.22 12.04 6.73
CA THR A 156 14.22 11.55 5.78
C THR A 156 14.88 10.59 4.80
N GLU A 157 14.41 9.34 4.77
CA GLU A 157 14.91 8.34 3.84
C GLU A 157 13.97 8.17 2.65
N LYS A 158 14.56 7.96 1.47
CA LYS A 158 13.81 7.62 0.27
C LYS A 158 13.82 6.12 0.09
N THR A 159 12.67 5.49 0.19
CA THR A 159 12.56 4.04 0.02
C THR A 159 12.85 3.62 -1.42
N PRO A 160 13.29 2.38 -1.65
CA PRO A 160 13.16 1.77 -2.97
C PRO A 160 11.67 1.63 -3.35
N SER A 161 11.41 1.27 -4.61
CA SER A 161 10.08 0.77 -5.01
C SER A 161 9.99 -0.72 -4.72
N PHE A 162 8.80 -1.20 -4.39
CA PHE A 162 8.55 -2.58 -3.98
C PHE A 162 7.67 -3.27 -5.00
N PHE A 163 8.02 -4.52 -5.33
CA PHE A 163 7.17 -5.40 -6.10
C PHE A 163 7.01 -6.72 -5.35
N ASP A 164 5.81 -6.97 -4.85
CA ASP A 164 5.43 -8.23 -4.22
C ASP A 164 4.62 -9.04 -5.23
N LEU A 165 5.05 -10.27 -5.51
CA LEU A 165 4.30 -11.24 -6.29
C LEU A 165 4.08 -12.48 -5.44
N SER A 166 2.83 -12.88 -5.31
CA SER A 166 2.39 -14.06 -4.58
C SER A 166 1.67 -15.02 -5.54
N TRP A 167 1.92 -16.31 -5.39
CA TRP A 167 1.34 -17.37 -6.21
C TRP A 167 0.70 -18.43 -5.32
N LYS A 168 -0.53 -18.82 -5.64
CA LYS A 168 -1.27 -19.90 -4.99
C LYS A 168 -1.73 -20.90 -6.05
N THR A 169 -1.71 -22.17 -5.70
CA THR A 169 -2.40 -23.22 -6.44
C THR A 169 -3.30 -24.01 -5.49
N ALA A 170 -4.44 -24.47 -5.98
CA ALA A 170 -5.42 -25.22 -5.23
C ALA A 170 -6.02 -26.33 -6.09
N TYR A 171 -6.31 -27.47 -5.47
CA TYR A 171 -7.01 -28.59 -6.08
C TYR A 171 -8.13 -29.10 -5.18
N GLU A 172 -9.31 -29.29 -5.75
CA GLU A 172 -10.51 -29.73 -5.04
C GLU A 172 -10.80 -31.22 -5.26
N ILE A 173 -10.97 -31.96 -4.17
CA ILE A 173 -11.25 -33.39 -4.13
C ILE A 173 -12.66 -33.58 -3.57
N PRO A 174 -13.65 -33.94 -4.41
CA PRO A 174 -14.97 -34.31 -3.93
C PRO A 174 -14.93 -35.73 -3.34
N PHE A 175 -15.49 -35.94 -2.16
CA PHE A 175 -15.44 -37.26 -1.51
C PHE A 175 -16.79 -37.76 -0.96
N PHE A 176 -17.75 -36.88 -0.63
CA PHE A 176 -19.12 -37.28 -0.23
C PHE A 176 -20.17 -36.25 -0.68
N LYS A 177 -21.46 -36.63 -0.74
CA LYS A 177 -22.58 -35.82 -1.26
C LYS A 177 -22.58 -34.38 -0.69
N GLY A 178 -22.06 -33.42 -1.45
CA GLY A 178 -21.97 -31.99 -1.09
C GLY A 178 -20.67 -31.57 -0.40
N MET A 179 -19.80 -32.51 0.00
CA MET A 179 -18.54 -32.23 0.68
C MET A 179 -17.36 -32.22 -0.29
N SER A 180 -16.48 -31.23 -0.13
CA SER A 180 -15.24 -31.13 -0.89
C SER A 180 -14.04 -30.76 -0.02
N LEU A 181 -12.90 -31.35 -0.36
CA LEU A 181 -11.61 -31.08 0.27
C LEU A 181 -10.72 -30.33 -0.71
N GLU A 182 -10.39 -29.08 -0.41
CA GLU A 182 -9.40 -28.31 -1.15
C GLU A 182 -8.02 -28.49 -0.49
N ILE A 183 -7.03 -28.89 -1.27
CA ILE A 183 -5.62 -28.83 -0.89
C ILE A 183 -5.00 -27.65 -1.64
N ASN A 184 -4.32 -26.77 -0.94
CA ASN A 184 -3.64 -25.62 -1.54
C ASN A 184 -2.22 -25.44 -1.03
N ALA A 185 -1.40 -24.81 -1.86
CA ALA A 185 -0.06 -24.39 -1.51
C ALA A 185 0.29 -23.10 -2.26
N GLY A 186 1.25 -22.36 -1.74
CA GLY A 186 1.66 -21.12 -2.38
C GLY A 186 2.94 -20.52 -1.82
N ILE A 187 3.36 -19.47 -2.49
CA ILE A 187 4.53 -18.66 -2.16
C ILE A 187 4.05 -17.21 -2.08
N GLN A 188 4.29 -16.56 -0.95
CA GLN A 188 4.09 -15.12 -0.79
C GLN A 188 5.42 -14.40 -1.00
N ASN A 189 5.37 -13.21 -1.59
CA ASN A 189 6.54 -12.37 -1.82
C ASN A 189 7.70 -13.12 -2.49
N ILE A 190 7.44 -13.69 -3.67
CA ILE A 190 8.38 -14.50 -4.47
C ILE A 190 9.70 -13.74 -4.67
N PHE A 191 9.69 -12.43 -4.88
CA PHE A 191 10.92 -11.64 -5.07
C PHE A 191 11.65 -11.27 -3.77
N ASN A 192 11.07 -11.60 -2.61
CA ASN A 192 11.59 -11.24 -1.30
C ASN A 192 11.88 -9.73 -1.19
N SER A 193 10.93 -8.90 -1.60
CA SER A 193 11.00 -7.44 -1.59
C SER A 193 10.90 -6.83 -0.17
N TYR A 194 11.21 -7.64 0.86
CA TYR A 194 11.22 -7.25 2.26
C TYR A 194 12.34 -6.26 2.55
N GLN A 195 12.09 -5.32 3.48
CA GLN A 195 13.07 -4.33 3.90
C GLN A 195 14.33 -5.02 4.49
N LYS A 196 15.50 -4.42 4.28
CA LYS A 196 16.81 -5.03 4.64
C LYS A 196 17.59 -4.24 5.68
N ASP A 197 17.23 -2.99 5.90
CA ASP A 197 17.93 -1.98 6.70
C ASP A 197 17.17 -1.66 8.00
N PHE A 198 16.49 -2.65 8.59
CA PHE A 198 15.84 -2.46 9.88
C PHE A 198 16.85 -2.11 10.98
N ASP A 199 16.48 -1.12 11.79
CA ASP A 199 17.16 -0.84 13.04
C ASP A 199 17.01 -2.01 14.01
N LYS A 200 18.11 -2.33 14.71
CA LYS A 200 18.19 -3.44 15.67
C LYS A 200 18.70 -2.93 17.01
N GLY A 201 18.29 -3.61 18.08
CA GLY A 201 18.71 -3.28 19.45
C GLY A 201 17.70 -2.43 20.21
N PRO A 202 18.07 -1.99 21.43
CA PRO A 202 17.20 -1.23 22.32
C PRO A 202 16.76 0.12 21.72
N ASP A 203 17.65 0.81 21.02
CA ASP A 203 17.43 2.17 20.50
C ASP A 203 16.84 2.21 19.09
N ARG A 204 16.24 1.11 18.62
CA ARG A 204 15.70 1.02 17.27
C ARG A 204 14.56 2.02 17.04
N ALA A 205 14.56 2.69 15.89
CA ALA A 205 13.40 3.44 15.44
C ALA A 205 12.28 2.44 15.07
N SER A 206 11.39 2.14 16.03
CA SER A 206 10.26 1.21 15.81
C SER A 206 9.31 1.64 14.70
N SER A 207 9.30 2.93 14.39
CA SER A 207 8.53 3.53 13.31
C SER A 207 9.20 3.30 11.94
N TYR A 208 10.51 3.05 11.84
CA TYR A 208 11.25 2.90 10.58
C TYR A 208 11.01 1.55 9.88
N ILE A 209 9.80 1.39 9.37
CA ILE A 209 9.33 0.19 8.68
C ILE A 209 8.64 0.61 7.37
N TYR A 210 8.97 -0.09 6.28
CA TYR A 210 8.38 0.10 4.96
C TYR A 210 8.40 -1.21 4.13
N GLY A 211 7.68 -1.20 3.00
CA GLY A 211 7.62 -2.35 2.10
C GLY A 211 6.68 -3.48 2.56
N PRO A 212 6.74 -4.67 1.94
CA PRO A 212 5.94 -5.84 2.33
C PRO A 212 6.18 -6.24 3.79
N ALA A 213 5.12 -6.61 4.49
CA ALA A 213 5.20 -6.97 5.91
C ALA A 213 5.87 -8.33 6.17
N LEU A 214 5.85 -9.24 5.19
CA LEU A 214 6.43 -10.56 5.30
C LEU A 214 7.57 -10.76 4.28
N PRO A 215 8.66 -11.44 4.68
CA PRO A 215 9.64 -11.95 3.74
C PRO A 215 9.02 -13.06 2.88
N ARG A 216 9.79 -13.55 1.90
CA ARG A 216 9.38 -14.71 1.09
C ARG A 216 8.96 -15.86 2.00
N SER A 217 7.71 -16.29 1.84
CA SER A 217 7.09 -17.27 2.73
C SER A 217 6.39 -18.35 1.92
N TYR A 218 6.56 -19.60 2.35
CA TYR A 218 5.93 -20.77 1.74
C TYR A 218 4.83 -21.26 2.66
N TYR A 219 3.69 -21.65 2.10
CA TYR A 219 2.58 -22.17 2.88
C TYR A 219 1.87 -23.31 2.15
N ALA A 220 1.22 -24.16 2.94
CA ALA A 220 0.29 -25.18 2.47
C ALA A 220 -0.91 -25.20 3.42
N GLY A 221 -2.08 -25.54 2.88
CA GLY A 221 -3.33 -25.51 3.61
C GLY A 221 -4.32 -26.54 3.09
N VAL A 222 -5.26 -26.91 3.94
CA VAL A 222 -6.39 -27.77 3.61
C VAL A 222 -7.65 -27.04 4.04
N LYS A 223 -8.65 -26.99 3.16
CA LYS A 223 -9.97 -26.42 3.44
C LYS A 223 -11.03 -27.48 3.19
N LEU A 224 -11.87 -27.72 4.18
CA LEU A 224 -13.04 -28.57 4.06
C LEU A 224 -14.28 -27.70 3.86
N SER A 225 -15.08 -28.02 2.84
CA SER A 225 -16.38 -27.38 2.57
C SER A 225 -17.49 -28.44 2.71
N PHE A 226 -18.62 -28.07 3.31
CA PHE A 226 -19.78 -28.92 3.60
C PHE A 226 -21.09 -28.24 3.17
#